data_AF-A0A0H4WQ73-F1
#
_entry.id   AF-A0A0H4WQ73-F1
#
_cell.length_a   1.000
_cell.length_b   1.000
_cell.length_c   1.000
_cell.angle_alpha   90.00
_cell.angle_beta   90.00
_cell.angle_gamma   90.00
#
_symmetry.space_group_name_H-M   'P 1'
#
loop_
_entity.id
_entity.type
_entity.pdbx_description
1 polymer ?
#
loop_
_entity_poly.entity_id
_entity_poly.type
_entity_poly.pdbx_seq_one_letter_code
_entity_poly.pdbx_strand_id
1 'polypeptide(L)'
;MAKSKKPQAPVLLGEVDLPEGVLLILDPGLGRFWRHDAEPASPRKKDPPEFDLRLTGPDAAAAGSAYEREFDTRYLFDRRDPQDAAEHFARFAQEHGFDARAEVLPARIPHTERARLAIEHGSGLGVVKYNGLWAVAVGGLPRGTGLRVVGMPMPSGEFEGRWESIDLVVDDTVEPVGTESVDGVMVEHGQLLFAGLGPLGHFRMWEPLDGLADYVFSGEDAPALANAVGARDLGNGLFGWKDVPMAQVGEKATPLQERIERESLSVGVDYRPHCNLERLNARLRESEEDTASLVLDGARVVGCGNRWGDGVFTVSRDVDAQGRTLRVRVELGTEERQRMMRRVRLLQQGAIVSRTILDDGEPIRFAERMAPSRPEDSGWAFSSGVEDEAYMDEPSNFAVVSLRYLVDRFKALEPILEAPEGALFRLDGARFVADSD
;
A
#
# COMPACT_ATOMS: atom_id res chain seq x y z
N MET A 1 -29.30 19.24 6.37
CA MET A 1 -28.34 19.99 7.20
C MET A 1 -27.21 19.04 7.58
N ALA A 2 -26.06 19.14 6.91
CA ALA A 2 -24.90 18.34 7.28
C ALA A 2 -24.44 18.78 8.68
N LYS A 3 -24.45 17.86 9.66
CA LYS A 3 -23.80 18.10 10.95
C LYS A 3 -22.35 18.47 10.65
N SER A 4 -21.89 19.61 11.15
CA SER A 4 -20.48 20.01 11.09
C SER A 4 -19.63 18.83 11.58
N LYS A 5 -18.81 18.27 10.68
CA LYS A 5 -17.85 17.21 11.01
C LYS A 5 -16.88 17.81 12.03
N LYS A 6 -16.90 17.33 13.27
CA LYS A 6 -15.98 17.81 14.29
C LYS A 6 -14.60 17.19 14.06
N PRO A 7 -13.51 17.97 14.03
CA PRO A 7 -12.17 17.42 14.04
C PRO A 7 -11.96 16.60 15.32
N GLN A 8 -11.33 15.44 15.17
CA GLN A 8 -10.96 14.58 16.28
C GLN A 8 -9.54 14.92 16.76
N ALA A 9 -9.23 14.67 18.03
CA ALA A 9 -7.94 15.03 18.61
C ALA A 9 -6.81 14.12 18.06
N PRO A 10 -5.58 14.65 17.87
CA PRO A 10 -4.43 13.82 17.51
C PRO A 10 -4.17 12.71 18.53
N VAL A 11 -3.78 11.52 18.05
CA VAL A 11 -3.46 10.36 18.87
C VAL A 11 -1.94 10.13 18.85
N LEU A 12 -1.30 10.01 20.02
CA LEU A 12 0.12 9.67 20.08
C LEU A 12 0.30 8.18 19.74
N LEU A 13 1.02 7.89 18.65
CA LEU A 13 1.31 6.52 18.22
C LEU A 13 2.63 6.02 18.81
N GLY A 14 3.59 6.92 19.04
CA GLY A 14 4.83 6.59 19.72
C GLY A 14 5.89 7.66 19.57
N GLU A 15 7.13 7.29 19.90
CA GLU A 15 8.30 8.13 19.74
C GLU A 15 9.39 7.39 18.98
N VAL A 16 9.99 8.06 18.00
CA VAL A 16 11.11 7.55 17.20
C VAL A 16 12.39 8.29 17.56
N ASP A 17 13.50 7.57 17.58
CA ASP A 17 14.84 8.12 17.79
C ASP A 17 15.62 8.11 16.47
N LEU A 18 16.27 9.23 16.15
CA LEU A 18 16.99 9.44 14.89
C LEU A 18 18.46 9.80 15.17
N PRO A 19 19.34 8.80 15.41
CA PRO A 19 20.75 9.06 15.71
C PRO A 19 21.47 9.88 14.64
N GLU A 20 21.19 9.62 13.36
CA GLU A 20 21.80 10.34 12.23
C GLU A 20 21.05 11.62 11.82
N GLY A 21 19.83 11.84 12.33
CA GLY A 21 18.92 12.89 11.84
C GLY A 21 18.32 12.55 10.46
N VAL A 22 18.20 11.25 10.17
CA VAL A 22 17.60 10.72 8.95
C VAL A 22 16.50 9.73 9.31
N LEU A 23 15.27 10.04 8.90
CA LEU A 23 14.12 9.17 8.98
C LEU A 23 14.00 8.36 7.70
N LEU A 24 13.64 7.07 7.83
CA LEU A 24 13.11 6.26 6.76
C LEU A 24 11.69 5.78 7.11
N ILE A 25 10.80 5.85 6.12
CA ILE A 25 9.42 5.36 6.17
C ILE A 25 9.27 4.25 5.13
N LEU A 26 8.86 3.05 5.57
CA LEU A 26 8.58 1.90 4.71
C LEU A 26 7.49 1.00 5.31
N ASP A 27 7.00 0.05 4.54
CA ASP A 27 6.20 -1.06 5.05
C ASP A 27 7.11 -2.12 5.71
N PRO A 28 6.96 -2.40 7.03
CA PRO A 28 7.80 -3.38 7.72
C PRO A 28 7.67 -4.81 7.16
N GLY A 29 6.54 -5.18 6.56
CA GLY A 29 6.34 -6.45 5.86
C GLY A 29 7.13 -6.57 4.55
N LEU A 30 7.63 -5.45 4.02
CA LEU A 30 8.57 -5.40 2.90
C LEU A 30 10.04 -5.27 3.36
N GLY A 31 10.29 -5.19 4.67
CA GLY A 31 11.62 -4.97 5.25
C GLY A 31 12.68 -6.01 4.86
N ARG A 32 12.30 -7.25 4.49
CA ARG A 32 13.25 -8.27 3.99
C ARG A 32 13.96 -7.89 2.69
N PHE A 33 13.39 -6.97 1.91
CA PHE A 33 14.01 -6.47 0.68
C PHE A 33 15.01 -5.36 0.98
N TRP A 34 14.97 -4.76 2.17
CA TRP A 34 15.93 -3.76 2.60
C TRP A 34 17.23 -4.40 3.10
N ARG A 35 18.29 -4.27 2.31
CA ARG A 35 19.65 -4.80 2.60
C ARG A 35 20.60 -3.83 3.30
N HIS A 36 20.15 -2.63 3.65
CA HIS A 36 20.98 -1.58 4.27
C HIS A 36 22.27 -1.32 3.47
N ASP A 37 23.45 -1.57 4.04
CA ASP A 37 24.77 -1.39 3.40
C ASP A 37 25.21 -2.57 2.51
N ALA A 38 24.54 -3.72 2.62
CA ALA A 38 24.85 -4.86 1.77
C ALA A 38 24.37 -4.61 0.34
N GLU A 39 25.00 -5.29 -0.63
CA GLU A 39 24.57 -5.22 -2.02
C GLU A 39 23.08 -5.57 -2.13
N PRO A 40 22.25 -4.69 -2.74
CA PRO A 40 20.84 -4.95 -2.95
C PRO A 40 20.63 -6.27 -3.68
N ALA A 41 19.74 -7.09 -3.17
CA ALA A 41 19.41 -8.40 -3.74
C ALA A 41 18.02 -8.82 -3.28
N SER A 42 17.26 -9.48 -4.16
CA SER A 42 15.99 -10.08 -3.77
C SER A 42 16.24 -11.25 -2.81
N PRO A 43 15.49 -11.37 -1.70
CA PRO A 43 15.51 -12.57 -0.88
C PRO A 43 14.91 -13.79 -1.61
N ARG A 44 14.26 -13.59 -2.76
CA ARG A 44 13.67 -14.67 -3.57
C ARG A 44 14.74 -15.23 -4.50
N LYS A 45 15.14 -16.49 -4.26
CA LYS A 45 16.21 -17.17 -5.02
C LYS A 45 15.98 -17.27 -6.54
N LYS A 46 14.73 -17.17 -7.00
CA LYS A 46 14.35 -17.29 -8.42
C LYS A 46 14.33 -15.95 -9.15
N ASP A 47 14.41 -14.84 -8.43
CA ASP A 47 14.39 -13.54 -9.07
C ASP A 47 15.69 -13.34 -9.86
N PRO A 48 15.63 -12.79 -11.09
CA PRO A 48 16.82 -12.54 -11.88
C PRO A 48 17.72 -11.50 -11.19
N PRO A 49 19.02 -11.47 -11.53
CA PRO A 49 19.89 -10.38 -11.10
C PRO A 49 19.37 -9.05 -11.63
N GLU A 50 19.66 -7.99 -10.89
CA GLU A 50 19.30 -6.62 -11.24
C GLU A 50 20.57 -5.75 -11.23
N PHE A 51 20.50 -4.64 -11.94
CA PHE A 51 21.63 -3.76 -12.19
C PHE A 51 21.21 -2.30 -12.02
N ASP A 52 22.15 -1.48 -11.59
CA ASP A 52 21.97 -0.04 -11.54
C ASP A 52 22.75 0.61 -12.67
N LEU A 53 22.18 1.65 -13.27
CA LEU A 53 22.86 2.48 -14.25
C LEU A 53 22.96 3.91 -13.71
N ARG A 54 24.05 4.58 -14.06
CA ARG A 54 24.21 6.02 -13.85
C ARG A 54 24.06 6.74 -15.18
N LEU A 55 23.28 7.81 -15.18
CA LEU A 55 23.17 8.72 -16.31
C LEU A 55 24.40 9.65 -16.31
N THR A 56 25.09 9.72 -17.44
CA THR A 56 26.31 10.51 -17.64
C THR A 56 26.19 11.36 -18.89
N GLY A 57 27.02 12.41 -18.99
CA GLY A 57 26.96 13.43 -20.04
C GLY A 57 26.57 14.80 -19.49
N PRO A 58 26.78 15.88 -20.26
CA PRO A 58 26.48 17.24 -19.83
C PRO A 58 24.98 17.46 -19.54
N ASP A 59 24.09 16.76 -20.24
CA ASP A 59 22.64 16.91 -20.07
C ASP A 59 22.01 15.82 -19.19
N ALA A 60 22.80 14.99 -18.51
CA ALA A 60 22.31 13.79 -17.82
C ALA A 60 21.17 14.05 -16.83
N ALA A 61 21.28 15.11 -16.01
CA ALA A 61 20.25 15.44 -15.03
C ALA A 61 18.95 15.96 -15.68
N ALA A 62 19.08 16.78 -16.74
CA ALA A 62 17.92 17.29 -17.48
C ALA A 62 17.21 16.15 -18.25
N ALA A 63 18.00 15.28 -18.90
CA ALA A 63 17.50 14.11 -19.60
C ALA A 63 16.80 13.13 -18.65
N GLY A 64 17.40 12.83 -17.51
CA GLY A 64 16.78 11.95 -16.51
C GLY A 64 15.49 12.53 -15.92
N SER A 65 15.44 13.86 -15.70
CA SER A 65 14.22 14.54 -15.27
C SER A 65 13.11 14.44 -16.30
N ALA A 66 13.42 14.61 -17.59
CA ALA A 66 12.45 14.48 -18.68
C ALA A 66 12.03 13.02 -18.94
N TYR A 67 12.88 12.06 -18.55
CA TYR A 67 12.62 10.63 -18.74
C TYR A 67 11.67 10.05 -17.68
N GLU A 68 11.57 10.68 -16.51
CA GLU A 68 10.60 10.40 -15.44
C GLU A 68 10.51 8.90 -15.04
N ARG A 69 11.67 8.23 -14.88
CA ARG A 69 11.72 6.81 -14.46
C ARG A 69 12.19 6.54 -13.04
N GLU A 70 12.89 7.48 -12.43
CA GLU A 70 13.42 7.38 -11.07
C GLU A 70 13.31 8.74 -10.38
N PHE A 71 13.28 8.72 -9.04
CA PHE A 71 13.27 9.94 -8.24
C PHE A 71 14.59 10.71 -8.34
N ASP A 72 15.73 10.05 -8.11
CA ASP A 72 17.02 10.66 -8.43
C ASP A 72 17.26 10.55 -9.93
N THR A 73 17.16 11.70 -10.60
CA THR A 73 17.24 11.80 -12.06
C THR A 73 18.60 11.46 -12.64
N ARG A 74 19.59 11.09 -11.83
CA ARG A 74 20.92 10.70 -12.28
C ARG A 74 21.10 9.18 -12.40
N TYR A 75 20.09 8.39 -12.05
CA TYR A 75 20.21 6.93 -11.97
C TYR A 75 19.02 6.22 -12.60
N LEU A 76 19.25 4.94 -12.95
CA LEU A 76 18.21 3.95 -13.25
C LEU A 76 18.48 2.73 -12.35
N PHE A 77 17.65 2.52 -11.34
CA PHE A 77 17.88 1.46 -10.36
C PHE A 77 17.14 0.17 -10.72
N ASP A 78 17.66 -0.95 -10.26
CA ASP A 78 16.97 -2.26 -10.25
C ASP A 78 16.51 -2.72 -11.64
N ARG A 79 17.34 -2.52 -12.66
CA ARG A 79 17.06 -2.94 -14.04
C ARG A 79 17.45 -4.40 -14.23
N ARG A 80 16.52 -5.23 -14.71
CA ARG A 80 16.77 -6.65 -15.01
C ARG A 80 17.60 -6.84 -16.28
N ASP A 81 17.35 -5.99 -17.27
CA ASP A 81 18.12 -5.93 -18.50
C ASP A 81 18.80 -4.55 -18.60
N PRO A 82 20.08 -4.46 -18.23
CA PRO A 82 20.78 -3.18 -18.25
C PRO A 82 21.12 -2.71 -19.67
N GLN A 83 21.21 -3.63 -20.64
CA GLN A 83 21.50 -3.26 -22.03
C GLN A 83 20.26 -2.63 -22.67
N ASP A 84 19.10 -3.28 -22.53
CA ASP A 84 17.82 -2.74 -22.99
C ASP A 84 17.52 -1.39 -22.33
N ALA A 85 17.74 -1.26 -21.01
CA ALA A 85 17.55 0.00 -20.30
C ALA A 85 18.46 1.13 -20.84
N ALA A 86 19.72 0.82 -21.14
CA ALA A 86 20.65 1.79 -21.72
C ALA A 86 20.28 2.19 -23.16
N GLU A 87 19.88 1.23 -23.99
CA GLU A 87 19.46 1.48 -25.37
C GLU A 87 18.16 2.30 -25.43
N HIS A 88 17.20 2.00 -24.57
CA HIS A 88 15.96 2.76 -24.46
C HIS A 88 16.23 4.20 -24.03
N PHE A 89 17.08 4.42 -23.03
CA PHE A 89 17.48 5.77 -22.61
C PHE A 89 18.26 6.52 -23.70
N ALA A 90 19.18 5.85 -24.42
CA ALA A 90 19.94 6.46 -25.50
C ALA A 90 19.02 6.93 -26.65
N ARG A 91 18.01 6.12 -27.01
CA ARG A 91 17.00 6.50 -28.01
C ARG A 91 16.18 7.71 -27.55
N PHE A 92 15.71 7.69 -26.30
CA PHE A 92 15.01 8.83 -25.71
C PHE A 92 15.85 10.10 -25.74
N ALA A 93 17.12 10.03 -25.30
CA ALA A 93 18.04 11.16 -25.30
C ALA A 93 18.26 11.72 -26.71
N GLN A 94 18.43 10.84 -27.71
CA GLN A 94 18.57 11.24 -29.11
C GLN A 94 17.31 11.93 -29.65
N GLU A 95 16.13 11.36 -29.40
CA GLU A 95 14.84 11.91 -29.86
C GLU A 95 14.54 13.30 -29.28
N HIS A 96 15.01 13.55 -28.05
CA HIS A 96 14.78 14.81 -27.33
C HIS A 96 15.98 15.77 -27.38
N GLY A 97 17.07 15.39 -28.06
CA GLY A 97 18.24 16.23 -28.28
C GLY A 97 19.14 16.43 -27.06
N PHE A 98 19.17 15.47 -26.14
CA PHE A 98 20.07 15.48 -24.97
C PHE A 98 21.41 14.81 -25.26
N ASP A 99 22.52 15.42 -24.82
CA ASP A 99 23.82 14.75 -24.71
C ASP A 99 23.92 14.04 -23.34
N ALA A 100 23.32 12.86 -23.30
CA ALA A 100 23.30 11.97 -22.15
C ALA A 100 23.31 10.51 -22.56
N ARG A 101 23.86 9.64 -21.71
CA ARG A 101 23.83 8.18 -21.86
C ARG A 101 23.69 7.50 -20.50
N ALA A 102 23.25 6.24 -20.50
CA ALA A 102 23.22 5.42 -19.29
C ALA A 102 24.42 4.45 -19.28
N GLU A 103 25.18 4.46 -18.19
CA GLU A 103 26.32 3.57 -17.97
C GLU A 103 26.01 2.56 -16.87
N VAL A 104 26.15 1.27 -17.17
CA VAL A 104 25.95 0.19 -16.18
C VAL A 104 27.02 0.28 -15.11
N LEU A 105 26.59 0.30 -13.84
CA LEU A 105 27.51 0.30 -12.71
C LEU A 105 28.07 -1.11 -12.46
N PRO A 106 29.33 -1.22 -12.00
CA PRO A 106 29.96 -2.51 -11.73
C PRO A 106 29.37 -3.24 -10.51
N ALA A 107 28.67 -2.51 -9.64
CA ALA A 107 27.96 -3.03 -8.48
C ALA A 107 26.70 -2.17 -8.24
N ARG A 108 25.69 -2.75 -7.61
CA ARG A 108 24.48 -2.01 -7.23
C ARG A 108 24.75 -1.07 -6.06
N ILE A 109 24.05 0.06 -6.03
CA ILE A 109 24.19 1.08 -4.98
C ILE A 109 23.44 0.61 -3.72
N PRO A 110 24.11 0.47 -2.55
CA PRO A 110 23.45 0.10 -1.29
C PRO A 110 22.30 1.03 -0.92
N HIS A 111 21.28 0.52 -0.22
CA HIS A 111 20.07 1.30 0.07
C HIS A 111 20.32 2.49 0.99
N THR A 112 21.30 2.41 1.89
CA THR A 112 21.73 3.56 2.70
C THR A 112 22.27 4.69 1.84
N GLU A 113 23.03 4.35 0.80
CA GLU A 113 23.55 5.33 -0.14
C GLU A 113 22.46 5.88 -1.06
N ARG A 114 21.53 5.03 -1.52
CA ARG A 114 20.34 5.50 -2.24
C ARG A 114 19.50 6.47 -1.40
N ALA A 115 19.38 6.25 -0.11
CA ALA A 115 18.69 7.17 0.80
C ALA A 115 19.39 8.53 0.88
N ARG A 116 20.73 8.55 0.98
CA ARG A 116 21.50 9.80 0.97
C ARG A 116 21.38 10.54 -0.35
N LEU A 117 21.49 9.83 -1.47
CA LEU A 117 21.31 10.39 -2.81
C LEU A 117 19.91 10.99 -3.01
N ALA A 118 18.86 10.29 -2.57
CA ALA A 118 17.50 10.78 -2.66
C ALA A 118 17.27 12.04 -1.80
N ILE A 119 17.81 12.06 -0.57
CA ILE A 119 17.77 13.24 0.31
C ILE A 119 18.51 14.41 -0.33
N GLU A 120 19.70 14.19 -0.87
CA GLU A 120 20.47 15.25 -1.53
C GLU A 120 19.72 15.80 -2.76
N HIS A 121 19.23 14.91 -3.62
CA HIS A 121 18.51 15.29 -4.83
C HIS A 121 17.22 16.07 -4.53
N GLY A 122 16.41 15.57 -3.59
CA GLY A 122 15.15 16.18 -3.19
C GLY A 122 15.29 17.24 -2.10
N SER A 123 16.50 17.78 -1.88
CA SER A 123 16.78 18.85 -0.91
C SER A 123 16.32 18.54 0.53
N GLY A 124 16.26 17.26 0.90
CA GLY A 124 15.95 16.77 2.23
C GLY A 124 14.74 15.84 2.33
N LEU A 125 13.97 15.64 1.25
CA LEU A 125 12.89 14.67 1.13
C LEU A 125 13.07 13.87 -0.16
N GLY A 126 13.06 12.54 -0.12
CA GLY A 126 13.18 11.78 -1.36
C GLY A 126 12.70 10.33 -1.30
N VAL A 127 12.33 9.82 -2.48
CA VAL A 127 11.92 8.42 -2.65
C VAL A 127 13.15 7.53 -2.83
N VAL A 128 13.25 6.50 -2.00
CA VAL A 128 14.32 5.51 -2.03
C VAL A 128 13.78 4.23 -2.64
N LYS A 129 14.34 3.86 -3.79
CA LYS A 129 14.02 2.59 -4.42
C LYS A 129 14.84 1.46 -3.83
N TYR A 130 14.20 0.36 -3.44
CA TYR A 130 14.84 -0.84 -2.91
C TYR A 130 14.18 -2.08 -3.49
N ASN A 131 14.88 -2.79 -4.39
CA ASN A 131 14.39 -3.97 -5.10
C ASN A 131 13.03 -3.75 -5.81
N GLY A 132 12.87 -2.64 -6.52
CA GLY A 132 11.63 -2.30 -7.22
C GLY A 132 10.49 -1.79 -6.31
N LEU A 133 10.74 -1.67 -5.01
CA LEU A 133 9.81 -1.12 -4.01
C LEU A 133 10.23 0.31 -3.66
N TRP A 134 9.35 1.09 -3.03
CA TRP A 134 9.61 2.49 -2.67
C TRP A 134 9.43 2.75 -1.18
N ALA A 135 10.44 3.40 -0.59
CA ALA A 135 10.46 3.95 0.75
C ALA A 135 10.66 5.46 0.64
N VAL A 136 10.45 6.20 1.72
CA VAL A 136 10.74 7.64 1.76
C VAL A 136 11.79 7.92 2.81
N ALA A 137 12.79 8.73 2.44
CA ALA A 137 13.82 9.21 3.33
C ALA A 137 13.66 10.72 3.56
N VAL A 138 13.79 11.14 4.81
CA VAL A 138 13.79 12.56 5.21
C VAL A 138 15.05 12.87 6.00
N GLY A 139 15.85 13.81 5.50
CA GLY A 139 17.09 14.26 6.13
C GLY A 139 16.97 15.62 6.81
N GLY A 140 18.02 16.00 7.55
CA GLY A 140 18.08 17.30 8.23
C GLY A 140 17.21 17.38 9.48
N LEU A 141 16.77 16.23 10.02
CA LEU A 141 15.97 16.16 11.24
C LEU A 141 16.87 16.29 12.49
N PRO A 142 16.31 16.73 13.64
CA PRO A 142 17.06 16.78 14.89
C PRO A 142 17.64 15.40 15.24
N ARG A 143 18.93 15.40 15.59
CA ARG A 143 19.60 14.19 16.10
C ARG A 143 19.22 13.96 17.55
N GLY A 144 18.91 12.72 17.90
CA GLY A 144 18.60 12.35 19.28
C GLY A 144 17.31 11.54 19.37
N THR A 145 16.65 11.64 20.52
CA THR A 145 15.55 10.78 20.91
C THR A 145 14.24 11.53 21.05
N GLY A 146 13.12 10.86 20.78
CA GLY A 146 11.81 11.31 21.26
C GLY A 146 11.00 12.17 20.31
N LEU A 147 11.22 12.07 18.99
CA LEU A 147 10.32 12.73 18.04
C LEU A 147 8.98 11.99 18.03
N ARG A 148 7.89 12.72 18.22
CA ARG A 148 6.55 12.15 18.36
C ARG A 148 6.00 11.76 17.00
N VAL A 149 5.49 10.54 16.90
CA VAL A 149 4.66 10.08 15.78
C VAL A 149 3.19 10.15 16.24
N VAL A 150 2.36 10.91 15.52
CA VAL A 150 0.96 11.13 15.87
C VAL A 150 0.04 10.77 14.71
N GLY A 151 -1.06 10.08 15.01
CA GLY A 151 -2.14 9.82 14.06
C GLY A 151 -3.13 10.97 14.07
N MET A 152 -3.42 11.52 12.90
CA MET A 152 -4.48 12.51 12.72
C MET A 152 -5.74 11.77 12.29
N PRO A 153 -6.77 11.63 13.14
CA PRO A 153 -7.99 10.89 12.80
C PRO A 153 -8.85 11.61 11.76
N MET A 154 -9.47 10.84 10.86
CA MET A 154 -10.54 11.34 10.00
C MET A 154 -11.67 11.94 10.85
N PRO A 155 -12.31 13.04 10.41
CA PRO A 155 -13.48 13.57 11.09
C PRO A 155 -14.62 12.54 11.15
N SER A 156 -15.48 12.65 12.17
CA SER A 156 -16.64 11.75 12.29
C SER A 156 -17.50 11.72 11.02
N GLY A 157 -17.94 10.52 10.62
CA GLY A 157 -18.66 10.28 9.37
C GLY A 157 -18.26 8.98 8.68
N GLU A 158 -18.30 8.96 7.34
CA GLU A 158 -18.14 7.75 6.51
C GLU A 158 -16.84 6.97 6.77
N PHE A 159 -15.74 7.66 7.07
CA PHE A 159 -14.41 7.07 7.27
C PHE A 159 -13.91 7.22 8.70
N GLU A 160 -14.83 7.40 9.66
CA GLU A 160 -14.51 7.45 11.09
C GLU A 160 -13.71 6.21 11.52
N GLY A 161 -12.70 6.41 12.37
CA GLY A 161 -11.75 5.38 12.81
C GLY A 161 -10.53 5.19 11.90
N ARG A 162 -10.49 5.80 10.71
CA ARG A 162 -9.31 5.83 9.84
C ARG A 162 -8.46 7.08 10.09
N TRP A 163 -7.21 7.05 9.64
CA TRP A 163 -6.30 8.20 9.72
C TRP A 163 -6.48 9.14 8.51
N GLU A 164 -6.58 10.44 8.74
CA GLU A 164 -6.36 11.46 7.71
C GLU A 164 -4.88 11.47 7.30
N SER A 165 -3.99 11.48 8.30
CA SER A 165 -2.54 11.38 8.10
C SER A 165 -1.87 10.73 9.32
N ILE A 166 -0.61 10.33 9.16
CA ILE A 166 0.27 10.01 10.28
C ILE A 166 1.51 10.91 10.18
N ASP A 167 1.80 11.62 11.26
CA ASP A 167 2.74 12.73 11.26
C ASP A 167 3.91 12.46 12.23
N LEU A 168 5.14 12.70 11.77
CA LEU A 168 6.27 12.95 12.65
C LEU A 168 6.32 14.44 12.98
N VAL A 169 6.17 14.79 14.26
CA VAL A 169 6.23 16.18 14.73
C VAL A 169 7.65 16.55 15.13
N VAL A 170 8.23 17.53 14.45
CA VAL A 170 9.59 18.05 14.74
C VAL A 170 9.51 19.31 15.59
N ASP A 171 8.72 20.29 15.14
CA ASP A 171 8.46 21.53 15.85
C ASP A 171 7.05 22.03 15.46
N ASP A 172 6.12 22.03 16.42
CA ASP A 172 4.74 22.50 16.25
C ASP A 172 4.53 23.92 16.80
N THR A 173 5.61 24.62 17.13
CA THR A 173 5.57 26.01 17.64
C THR A 173 5.79 27.06 16.54
N VAL A 174 6.22 26.61 15.36
CA VAL A 174 6.51 27.45 14.20
C VAL A 174 5.50 27.14 13.09
N GLU A 175 4.91 28.19 12.50
CA GLU A 175 4.01 28.05 11.36
C GLU A 175 4.83 27.74 10.09
N PRO A 176 4.42 26.75 9.27
CA PRO A 176 5.11 26.44 8.04
C PRO A 176 4.95 27.56 7.00
N VAL A 177 6.00 27.75 6.19
CA VAL A 177 5.96 28.69 5.04
C VAL A 177 5.84 27.97 3.71
N GLY A 178 5.99 26.64 3.70
CA GLY A 178 5.86 25.80 2.53
C GLY A 178 5.73 24.32 2.88
N THR A 179 5.21 23.56 1.93
CA THR A 179 5.08 22.11 1.99
C THR A 179 5.64 21.51 0.71
N GLU A 180 6.45 20.48 0.84
CA GLU A 180 7.02 19.70 -0.26
C GLU A 180 6.53 18.27 -0.14
N SER A 181 6.32 17.57 -1.26
CA SER A 181 5.78 16.22 -1.24
C SER A 181 6.41 15.31 -2.29
N VAL A 182 6.36 14.01 -2.01
CA VAL A 182 6.74 12.94 -2.92
C VAL A 182 5.72 11.80 -2.82
N ASP A 183 5.36 11.19 -3.93
CA ASP A 183 4.57 9.95 -3.96
C ASP A 183 5.52 8.77 -3.85
N GLY A 184 5.59 8.12 -2.68
CA GLY A 184 6.86 7.43 -2.39
C GLY A 184 6.86 6.27 -1.43
N VAL A 185 5.88 6.10 -0.55
CA VAL A 185 5.89 4.90 0.31
C VAL A 185 4.93 3.85 -0.23
N MET A 186 5.50 2.73 -0.68
CA MET A 186 4.72 1.59 -1.15
C MET A 186 4.43 0.66 0.05
N VAL A 187 3.16 0.30 0.19
CA VAL A 187 2.63 -0.52 1.29
C VAL A 187 1.84 -1.69 0.72
N GLU A 188 2.11 -2.89 1.23
CA GLU A 188 1.52 -4.17 0.82
C GLU A 188 0.98 -5.00 2.02
N HIS A 189 1.19 -4.52 3.25
CA HIS A 189 0.69 -5.16 4.48
C HIS A 189 -0.14 -4.18 5.33
N GLY A 190 -0.63 -3.09 4.74
CA GLY A 190 -1.39 -2.04 5.44
C GLY A 190 -0.67 -1.35 6.60
N GLN A 191 0.67 -1.41 6.65
CA GLN A 191 1.49 -0.95 7.77
C GLN A 191 2.54 0.08 7.34
N LEU A 192 2.94 0.92 8.29
CA LEU A 192 4.05 1.87 8.18
C LEU A 192 5.02 1.66 9.34
N LEU A 193 6.31 1.80 9.06
CA LEU A 193 7.40 1.81 10.03
C LEU A 193 8.19 3.11 9.88
N PHE A 194 8.28 3.86 10.97
CA PHE A 194 9.11 5.03 11.14
C PHE A 194 10.39 4.62 11.89
N ALA A 195 11.52 4.66 11.19
CA ALA A 195 12.80 4.23 11.74
C ALA A 195 13.93 5.19 11.36
N GLY A 196 14.93 5.34 12.23
CA GLY A 196 16.20 5.94 11.84
C GLY A 196 16.92 5.09 10.78
N LEU A 197 17.62 5.74 9.84
CA LEU A 197 18.28 5.04 8.74
C LEU A 197 19.27 3.98 9.23
N GLY A 198 20.13 4.31 10.19
CA GLY A 198 21.08 3.38 10.82
C GLY A 198 20.40 2.24 11.57
N PRO A 199 19.54 2.53 12.58
CA PRO A 199 18.79 1.52 13.34
C PRO A 199 18.06 0.49 12.48
N LEU A 200 17.50 0.91 11.34
CA LEU A 200 16.80 0.02 10.42
C LEU A 200 17.68 -1.12 9.86
N GLY A 201 19.01 -0.94 9.80
CA GLY A 201 19.95 -2.00 9.42
C GLY A 201 19.91 -3.24 10.31
N HIS A 202 19.30 -3.13 11.49
CA HIS A 202 19.10 -4.21 12.46
C HIS A 202 17.69 -4.83 12.43
N PHE A 203 16.80 -4.33 11.57
CA PHE A 203 15.48 -4.93 11.39
C PHE A 203 15.61 -6.27 10.67
N ARG A 204 15.04 -7.33 11.25
CA ARG A 204 15.02 -8.69 10.68
C ARG A 204 13.58 -9.15 10.48
N MET A 205 13.38 -9.80 9.33
CA MET A 205 12.14 -10.43 8.93
C MET A 205 12.46 -11.85 8.45
N TRP A 206 11.67 -12.84 8.85
CA TRP A 206 11.86 -14.28 8.57
C TRP A 206 13.14 -14.92 9.11
N GLU A 207 14.10 -14.12 9.58
CA GLU A 207 15.30 -14.57 10.28
C GLU A 207 15.12 -14.35 11.79
N PRO A 208 15.04 -15.42 12.59
CA PRO A 208 14.84 -15.30 14.03
C PRO A 208 16.11 -14.81 14.73
N LEU A 209 15.91 -13.98 15.76
CA LEU A 209 16.99 -13.40 16.56
C LEU A 209 17.60 -14.41 17.55
N ASP A 210 16.84 -15.44 17.92
CA ASP A 210 17.19 -16.46 18.91
C ASP A 210 17.22 -17.89 18.32
N GLY A 211 17.01 -18.03 17.01
CA GLY A 211 16.93 -19.33 16.34
C GLY A 211 15.61 -20.08 16.55
N LEU A 212 14.59 -19.43 17.13
CA LEU A 212 13.29 -20.04 17.45
C LEU A 212 12.16 -19.44 16.60
N ALA A 213 11.07 -20.20 16.53
CA ALA A 213 9.84 -19.79 15.87
C ALA A 213 8.61 -20.42 16.52
N ASP A 214 7.49 -19.72 16.42
CA ASP A 214 6.18 -20.30 16.66
C ASP A 214 5.59 -20.83 15.36
N TYR A 215 4.90 -21.96 15.44
CA TYR A 215 4.08 -22.48 14.35
C TYR A 215 2.67 -22.66 14.87
N VAL A 216 1.77 -21.79 14.43
CA VAL A 216 0.41 -21.70 14.95
C VAL A 216 -0.61 -21.89 13.85
N PHE A 217 -1.82 -22.26 14.24
CA PHE A 217 -2.93 -22.47 13.34
C PHE A 217 -4.25 -22.20 14.05
N SER A 218 -5.26 -21.85 13.27
CA SER A 218 -6.60 -21.49 13.73
C SER A 218 -7.64 -21.83 12.67
N GLY A 219 -8.89 -21.98 13.08
CA GLY A 219 -9.99 -22.31 12.18
C GLY A 219 -11.01 -23.22 12.86
N GLU A 220 -12.05 -23.58 12.12
CA GLU A 220 -13.15 -24.40 12.63
C GLU A 220 -12.67 -25.79 13.07
N ASP A 221 -11.80 -26.41 12.27
CA ASP A 221 -11.25 -27.75 12.55
C ASP A 221 -10.00 -27.73 13.44
N ALA A 222 -9.48 -26.54 13.80
CA ALA A 222 -8.22 -26.40 14.51
C ALA A 222 -8.20 -27.09 15.89
N PRO A 223 -9.26 -27.03 16.74
CA PRO A 223 -9.25 -27.71 18.04
C PRO A 223 -9.13 -29.23 17.93
N ALA A 224 -9.84 -29.85 16.99
CA ALA A 224 -9.80 -31.30 16.76
C ALA A 224 -8.44 -31.71 16.19
N LEU A 225 -7.93 -30.94 15.23
CA LEU A 225 -6.60 -31.16 14.66
C LEU A 225 -5.51 -31.06 15.72
N ALA A 226 -5.56 -30.03 16.59
CA ALA A 226 -4.60 -29.81 17.66
C ALA A 226 -4.49 -31.00 18.62
N ASN A 227 -5.64 -31.55 19.04
CA ASN A 227 -5.68 -32.76 19.86
C ASN A 227 -5.04 -33.96 19.16
N ALA A 228 -5.29 -34.13 17.86
CA ALA A 228 -4.78 -35.28 17.10
C ALA A 228 -3.26 -35.22 16.86
N VAL A 229 -2.67 -34.01 16.79
CA VAL A 229 -1.23 -33.81 16.52
C VAL A 229 -0.43 -33.44 17.78
N GLY A 230 -1.08 -33.37 18.94
CA GLY A 230 -0.44 -32.98 20.20
C GLY A 230 0.05 -31.52 20.20
N ALA A 231 -0.68 -30.62 19.53
CA ALA A 231 -0.44 -29.18 19.61
C ALA A 231 -1.08 -28.59 20.89
N ARG A 232 -0.54 -27.48 21.37
CA ARG A 232 -1.05 -26.78 22.56
C ARG A 232 -2.17 -25.81 22.16
N ASP A 233 -3.14 -25.61 23.04
CA ASP A 233 -4.02 -24.44 23.00
C ASP A 233 -3.22 -23.23 23.49
N LEU A 234 -3.16 -22.19 22.67
CA LEU A 234 -2.41 -20.95 22.92
C LEU A 234 -3.33 -19.79 23.32
N GLY A 235 -4.64 -20.05 23.45
CA GLY A 235 -5.68 -19.06 23.72
C GLY A 235 -6.18 -18.35 22.46
N ASN A 236 -7.33 -17.66 22.59
CA ASN A 236 -7.95 -16.86 21.51
C ASN A 236 -8.18 -17.62 20.19
N GLY A 237 -8.46 -18.93 20.27
CA GLY A 237 -8.68 -19.78 19.08
C GLY A 237 -7.41 -20.16 18.32
N LEU A 238 -6.22 -19.88 18.88
CA LEU A 238 -4.94 -20.28 18.32
C LEU A 238 -4.44 -21.57 18.96
N PHE A 239 -3.97 -22.48 18.12
CA PHE A 239 -3.33 -23.73 18.51
C PHE A 239 -1.94 -23.81 17.88
N GLY A 240 -1.02 -24.57 18.47
CA GLY A 240 0.28 -24.77 17.85
C GLY A 240 1.41 -25.16 18.78
N TRP A 241 2.61 -24.86 18.33
CA TRP A 241 3.85 -25.07 19.07
C TRP A 241 4.62 -23.76 19.13
N LYS A 242 5.00 -23.35 20.34
CA LYS A 242 5.82 -22.17 20.58
C LYS A 242 7.28 -22.54 20.78
N ASP A 243 8.16 -21.57 20.55
CA ASP A 243 9.60 -21.67 20.84
C ASP A 243 10.26 -22.90 20.18
N VAL A 244 9.82 -23.25 18.97
CA VAL A 244 10.36 -24.40 18.23
C VAL A 244 11.68 -23.98 17.58
N PRO A 245 12.77 -24.77 17.70
CA PRO A 245 13.98 -24.51 16.93
C PRO A 245 13.66 -24.39 15.44
N MET A 246 14.05 -23.29 14.80
CA MET A 246 13.65 -22.98 13.42
C MET A 246 13.96 -24.13 12.44
N ALA A 247 15.11 -24.79 12.62
CA ALA A 247 15.52 -25.94 11.81
C ALA A 247 14.59 -27.16 11.92
N GLN A 248 13.80 -27.25 13.00
CA GLN A 248 12.90 -28.37 13.31
C GLN A 248 11.43 -28.04 13.05
N VAL A 249 11.08 -26.79 12.69
CA VAL A 249 9.69 -26.41 12.45
C VAL A 249 9.05 -27.27 11.36
N GLY A 250 9.81 -27.61 10.31
CA GLY A 250 9.35 -28.47 9.22
C GLY A 250 8.87 -29.86 9.67
N GLU A 251 9.44 -30.41 10.74
CA GLU A 251 9.04 -31.70 11.31
C GLU A 251 7.60 -31.69 11.83
N LYS A 252 7.08 -30.50 12.17
CA LYS A 252 5.69 -30.28 12.60
C LYS A 252 4.82 -29.74 11.47
N ALA A 253 5.34 -28.77 10.71
CA ALA A 253 4.59 -28.03 9.72
C ALA A 253 4.21 -28.88 8.50
N THR A 254 5.14 -29.67 7.96
CA THR A 254 4.90 -30.47 6.75
C THR A 254 3.76 -31.49 6.94
N PRO A 255 3.81 -32.40 7.94
CA PRO A 255 2.72 -33.36 8.13
C PRO A 255 1.38 -32.71 8.51
N LEU A 256 1.39 -31.55 9.17
CA LEU A 256 0.16 -30.80 9.45
C LEU A 256 -0.48 -30.28 8.16
N GLN A 257 0.31 -29.62 7.29
CA GLN A 257 -0.19 -29.05 6.03
C GLN A 257 -0.69 -30.14 5.08
N GLU A 258 0.07 -31.22 4.90
CA GLU A 258 -0.35 -32.37 4.08
C GLU A 258 -1.70 -32.93 4.55
N ARG A 259 -1.94 -32.95 5.86
CA ARG A 259 -3.19 -33.40 6.43
C ARG A 259 -4.33 -32.43 6.18
N ILE A 260 -4.10 -31.13 6.39
CA ILE A 260 -5.09 -30.06 6.12
C ILE A 260 -5.57 -30.17 4.67
N GLU A 261 -4.65 -30.30 3.72
CA GLU A 261 -4.98 -30.43 2.30
C GLU A 261 -5.74 -31.73 2.01
N ARG A 262 -5.21 -32.87 2.46
CA ARG A 262 -5.80 -34.20 2.21
C ARG A 262 -7.22 -34.33 2.77
N GLU A 263 -7.46 -33.78 3.94
CA GLU A 263 -8.75 -33.85 4.64
C GLU A 263 -9.64 -32.62 4.35
N SER A 264 -9.16 -31.66 3.55
CA SER A 264 -9.86 -30.41 3.23
C SER A 264 -10.33 -29.64 4.47
N LEU A 265 -9.48 -29.59 5.50
CA LEU A 265 -9.81 -28.98 6.78
C LEU A 265 -9.85 -27.44 6.67
N SER A 266 -10.80 -26.83 7.36
CA SER A 266 -10.93 -25.38 7.53
C SER A 266 -9.93 -24.89 8.59
N VAL A 267 -8.64 -24.87 8.22
CA VAL A 267 -7.53 -24.44 9.09
C VAL A 267 -6.58 -23.53 8.33
N GLY A 268 -6.37 -22.32 8.86
CA GLY A 268 -5.28 -21.44 8.46
C GLY A 268 -4.03 -21.70 9.31
N VAL A 269 -2.86 -21.69 8.68
CA VAL A 269 -1.55 -21.84 9.34
C VAL A 269 -0.77 -20.54 9.28
N ASP A 270 0.04 -20.30 10.30
CA ASP A 270 0.85 -19.10 10.42
C ASP A 270 2.20 -19.46 11.05
N TYR A 271 3.28 -19.12 10.33
CA TYR A 271 4.66 -19.37 10.73
C TYR A 271 5.28 -18.06 11.21
N ARG A 272 5.63 -18.01 12.50
CA ARG A 272 6.07 -16.78 13.18
C ARG A 272 7.49 -16.93 13.74
N PRO A 273 8.54 -16.74 12.92
CA PRO A 273 9.90 -16.70 13.42
C PRO A 273 10.09 -15.54 14.39
N HIS A 274 10.90 -15.74 15.44
CA HIS A 274 11.16 -14.72 16.47
C HIS A 274 12.06 -13.59 15.95
N CYS A 275 11.54 -12.84 14.98
CA CYS A 275 12.19 -11.73 14.31
C CYS A 275 11.57 -10.39 14.73
N ASN A 276 12.11 -9.27 14.24
CA ASN A 276 11.58 -7.94 14.59
C ASN A 276 10.17 -7.74 14.04
N LEU A 277 9.87 -8.19 12.81
CA LEU A 277 8.53 -8.06 12.24
C LEU A 277 7.47 -8.77 13.10
N GLU A 278 7.70 -10.02 13.48
CA GLU A 278 6.71 -10.77 14.26
C GLU A 278 6.53 -10.19 15.67
N ARG A 279 7.61 -9.68 16.26
CA ARG A 279 7.53 -8.92 17.51
C ARG A 279 6.72 -7.63 17.36
N LEU A 280 6.88 -6.92 16.25
CA LEU A 280 6.08 -5.72 15.94
C LEU A 280 4.61 -6.10 15.79
N ASN A 281 4.31 -7.08 14.94
CA ASN A 281 2.95 -7.56 14.66
C ASN A 281 2.23 -8.08 15.89
N ALA A 282 2.94 -8.79 16.78
CA ALA A 282 2.37 -9.23 18.05
C ALA A 282 1.92 -8.04 18.91
N ARG A 283 2.77 -7.01 19.04
CA ARG A 283 2.44 -5.81 19.81
C ARG A 283 1.36 -4.96 19.16
N LEU A 284 1.32 -4.88 17.82
CA LEU A 284 0.25 -4.20 17.08
C LEU A 284 -1.11 -4.83 17.38
N ARG A 285 -1.21 -6.17 17.37
CA ARG A 285 -2.46 -6.89 17.69
C ARG A 285 -2.96 -6.67 19.12
N GLU A 286 -2.06 -6.36 20.05
CA GLU A 286 -2.40 -6.06 21.45
C GLU A 286 -2.75 -4.57 21.67
N SER A 287 -2.52 -3.72 20.67
CA SER A 287 -2.68 -2.27 20.74
C SER A 287 -4.05 -1.83 20.24
N GLU A 288 -4.82 -1.13 21.08
CA GLU A 288 -6.11 -0.54 20.66
C GLU A 288 -5.95 0.44 19.49
N GLU A 289 -4.82 1.13 19.43
CA GLU A 289 -4.53 2.11 18.39
C GLU A 289 -3.80 1.53 17.17
N ASP A 290 -3.58 0.22 17.13
CA ASP A 290 -2.83 -0.45 16.06
C ASP A 290 -1.44 0.18 15.87
N THR A 291 -0.74 0.37 16.99
CA THR A 291 0.62 0.93 17.03
C THR A 291 1.52 0.25 18.07
N ALA A 292 2.80 0.16 17.76
CA ALA A 292 3.80 -0.44 18.64
C ALA A 292 5.19 0.13 18.38
N SER A 293 6.03 0.14 19.42
CA SER A 293 7.46 0.48 19.29
C SER A 293 8.34 -0.74 19.47
N LEU A 294 9.48 -0.72 18.78
CA LEU A 294 10.62 -1.62 19.00
C LEU A 294 11.88 -0.80 19.31
N VAL A 295 12.91 -1.47 19.81
CA VAL A 295 14.25 -0.90 19.93
C VAL A 295 15.17 -1.66 18.96
N LEU A 296 15.78 -0.93 18.04
CA LEU A 296 16.76 -1.44 17.09
C LEU A 296 18.06 -0.68 17.31
N ASP A 297 19.15 -1.39 17.61
CA ASP A 297 20.46 -0.78 17.88
C ASP A 297 20.42 0.37 18.91
N GLY A 298 19.63 0.18 19.97
CA GLY A 298 19.45 1.17 21.03
C GLY A 298 18.54 2.35 20.68
N ALA A 299 18.00 2.44 19.46
CA ALA A 299 17.07 3.50 19.04
C ALA A 299 15.63 2.98 18.93
N ARG A 300 14.66 3.77 19.39
CA ARG A 300 13.23 3.45 19.23
C ARG A 300 12.77 3.66 17.80
N VAL A 301 11.98 2.71 17.30
CA VAL A 301 11.26 2.78 16.03
C VAL A 301 9.77 2.57 16.29
N VAL A 302 8.92 3.15 15.46
CA VAL A 302 7.45 3.10 15.62
C VAL A 302 6.83 2.43 14.40
N GLY A 303 6.08 1.35 14.62
CA GLY A 303 5.22 0.76 13.61
C GLY A 303 3.75 1.02 13.91
N CYS A 304 2.93 1.14 12.88
CA CYS A 304 1.50 1.34 13.00
C CYS A 304 0.76 0.90 11.74
N GLY A 305 -0.51 0.50 11.90
CA GLY A 305 -1.40 0.31 10.77
C GLY A 305 -1.82 1.64 10.16
N ASN A 306 -1.85 1.70 8.82
CA ASN A 306 -2.25 2.91 8.10
C ASN A 306 -3.79 3.07 8.04
N ARG A 307 -4.56 2.01 8.36
CA ARG A 307 -6.04 1.98 8.34
C ARG A 307 -6.65 2.35 6.98
N TRP A 308 -5.90 2.23 5.89
CA TRP A 308 -6.36 2.39 4.49
C TRP A 308 -6.06 1.16 3.61
N GLY A 309 -5.17 0.27 4.05
CA GLY A 309 -4.75 -0.91 3.31
C GLY A 309 -3.55 -0.62 2.42
N ASP A 310 -3.45 -1.35 1.32
CA ASP A 310 -2.27 -1.35 0.46
C ASP A 310 -2.32 -0.24 -0.60
N GLY A 311 -1.15 0.09 -1.13
CA GLY A 311 -0.97 1.09 -2.19
C GLY A 311 0.25 1.98 -1.97
N VAL A 312 0.37 3.00 -2.82
CA VAL A 312 1.40 4.03 -2.70
C VAL A 312 0.81 5.25 -2.02
N PHE A 313 1.50 5.78 -1.02
CA PHE A 313 1.07 6.96 -0.27
C PHE A 313 2.06 8.11 -0.46
N THR A 314 1.50 9.32 -0.52
CA THR A 314 2.26 10.56 -0.55
C THR A 314 2.87 10.82 0.82
N VAL A 315 4.13 11.25 0.82
CA VAL A 315 4.79 11.75 2.01
C VAL A 315 5.12 13.21 1.77
N SER A 316 4.65 14.07 2.67
CA SER A 316 4.91 15.50 2.65
C SER A 316 5.80 15.92 3.81
N ARG A 317 6.48 17.06 3.66
CA ARG A 317 7.12 17.75 4.78
C ARG A 317 6.78 19.22 4.76
N ASP A 318 6.54 19.76 5.93
CA ASP A 318 6.42 21.18 6.15
C ASP A 318 7.77 21.78 6.50
N VAL A 319 8.06 22.96 5.94
CA VAL A 319 9.32 23.66 6.14
C VAL A 319 9.13 25.08 6.64
N ASP A 320 10.11 25.56 7.42
CA ASP A 320 10.20 26.97 7.82
C ASP A 320 10.93 27.83 6.77
N ALA A 321 11.06 29.13 7.05
CA ALA A 321 11.73 30.09 6.17
C ALA A 321 13.23 29.80 5.94
N GLN A 322 13.84 28.90 6.73
CA GLN A 322 15.21 28.44 6.56
C GLN A 322 15.29 27.06 5.87
N GLY A 323 14.16 26.49 5.44
CA GLY A 323 14.08 25.16 4.84
C GLY A 323 14.21 24.01 5.85
N ARG A 324 14.11 24.28 7.15
CA ARG A 324 14.16 23.24 8.18
C ARG A 324 12.80 22.55 8.26
N THR A 325 12.83 21.23 8.38
CA THR A 325 11.60 20.43 8.49
C THR A 325 10.95 20.62 9.87
N LEU A 326 9.67 21.00 9.86
CA LEU A 326 8.83 21.18 11.05
C LEU A 326 7.95 19.96 11.32
N ARG A 327 7.55 19.27 10.24
CA ARG A 327 6.67 18.10 10.28
C ARG A 327 6.88 17.24 9.04
N VAL A 328 6.77 15.93 9.18
CA VAL A 328 6.67 14.99 8.07
C VAL A 328 5.32 14.30 8.16
N ARG A 329 4.56 14.20 7.07
CA ARG A 329 3.24 13.53 7.05
C ARG A 329 3.21 12.43 6.02
N VAL A 330 2.64 11.29 6.38
CA VAL A 330 2.15 10.32 5.41
C VAL A 330 0.67 10.62 5.19
N GLU A 331 0.32 11.02 3.97
CA GLU A 331 -1.05 11.39 3.59
C GLU A 331 -1.85 10.13 3.30
N LEU A 332 -2.93 9.91 4.06
CA LEU A 332 -3.65 8.63 4.05
C LEU A 332 -5.09 8.79 3.55
N GLY A 333 -5.84 9.70 4.19
CA GLY A 333 -7.27 9.91 3.96
C GLY A 333 -7.60 10.98 2.92
N THR A 334 -6.75 11.17 1.91
CA THR A 334 -6.95 12.18 0.86
C THR A 334 -8.30 12.01 0.16
N GLU A 335 -8.83 13.10 -0.42
CA GLU A 335 -10.10 13.05 -1.17
C GLU A 335 -10.04 12.06 -2.34
N GLU A 336 -8.88 11.92 -2.97
CA GLU A 336 -8.65 10.91 -4.01
C GLU A 336 -8.79 9.50 -3.45
N ARG A 337 -8.14 9.20 -2.32
CA ARG A 337 -8.25 7.88 -1.67
C ARG A 337 -9.68 7.58 -1.24
N GLN A 338 -10.37 8.56 -0.66
CA GLN A 338 -11.77 8.45 -0.31
C GLN A 338 -12.65 8.16 -1.54
N ARG A 339 -12.45 8.88 -2.64
CA ARG A 339 -13.16 8.64 -3.91
C ARG A 339 -12.88 7.23 -4.44
N MET A 340 -11.62 6.80 -4.45
CA MET A 340 -11.23 5.45 -4.85
C MET A 340 -11.96 4.38 -4.01
N MET A 341 -11.99 4.54 -2.68
CA MET A 341 -12.69 3.61 -1.78
C MET A 341 -14.19 3.58 -2.02
N ARG A 342 -14.83 4.75 -2.23
CA ARG A 342 -16.24 4.83 -2.63
C ARG A 342 -16.50 4.10 -3.93
N ARG A 343 -15.62 4.27 -4.92
CA ARG A 343 -15.71 3.59 -6.22
C ARG A 343 -15.57 2.08 -6.10
N VAL A 344 -14.61 1.58 -5.31
CA VAL A 344 -14.46 0.15 -5.05
C VAL A 344 -15.71 -0.42 -4.37
N ARG A 345 -16.24 0.26 -3.36
CA ARG A 345 -17.50 -0.14 -2.69
C ARG A 345 -18.67 -0.17 -3.68
N LEU A 346 -18.81 0.88 -4.49
CA LEU A 346 -19.86 0.97 -5.50
C LEU A 346 -19.80 -0.19 -6.51
N LEU A 347 -18.61 -0.57 -6.95
CA LEU A 347 -18.44 -1.70 -7.88
C LEU A 347 -18.83 -3.06 -7.26
N GLN A 348 -18.77 -3.19 -5.94
CA GLN A 348 -19.18 -4.40 -5.23
C GLN A 348 -20.71 -4.49 -5.02
N GLN A 349 -21.43 -3.38 -5.19
CA GLN A 349 -22.89 -3.34 -5.06
C GLN A 349 -23.59 -3.96 -6.28
N GLY A 350 -24.84 -4.38 -6.08
CA GLY A 350 -25.72 -4.92 -7.10
C GLY A 350 -26.34 -3.83 -7.97
N ALA A 351 -26.58 -4.16 -9.24
CA ALA A 351 -27.35 -3.35 -10.19
C ALA A 351 -28.45 -4.21 -10.81
N ILE A 352 -29.57 -3.57 -11.13
CA ILE A 352 -30.69 -4.19 -11.83
C ILE A 352 -30.38 -4.23 -13.32
N VAL A 353 -30.59 -5.38 -13.96
CA VAL A 353 -30.31 -5.56 -15.38
C VAL A 353 -31.41 -6.39 -16.01
N SER A 354 -31.88 -5.95 -17.17
CA SER A 354 -32.79 -6.74 -18.02
C SER A 354 -32.12 -8.04 -18.47
N ARG A 355 -32.86 -9.15 -18.46
CA ARG A 355 -32.33 -10.45 -18.90
C ARG A 355 -32.00 -10.49 -20.38
N THR A 356 -32.56 -9.62 -21.23
CA THR A 356 -32.15 -9.51 -22.64
C THR A 356 -30.65 -9.20 -22.79
N ILE A 357 -30.06 -8.44 -21.85
CA ILE A 357 -28.63 -8.14 -21.82
C ILE A 357 -27.82 -9.36 -21.38
N LEU A 358 -28.31 -10.06 -20.37
CA LEU A 358 -27.58 -11.17 -19.73
C LEU A 358 -27.64 -12.45 -20.56
N ASP A 359 -28.83 -12.84 -20.98
CA ASP A 359 -29.17 -14.11 -21.60
C ASP A 359 -29.09 -14.02 -23.13
N ASP A 360 -29.64 -12.95 -23.73
CA ASP A 360 -29.71 -12.80 -25.19
C ASP A 360 -28.53 -12.02 -25.79
N GLY A 361 -27.73 -11.37 -24.95
CA GLY A 361 -26.51 -10.68 -25.35
C GLY A 361 -26.72 -9.29 -25.96
N GLU A 362 -27.90 -8.69 -25.77
CA GLU A 362 -28.15 -7.32 -26.20
C GLU A 362 -27.21 -6.32 -25.50
N PRO A 363 -26.79 -5.23 -26.18
CA PRO A 363 -26.00 -4.18 -25.55
C PRO A 363 -26.83 -3.37 -24.56
N ILE A 364 -26.18 -2.82 -23.54
CA ILE A 364 -26.79 -1.81 -22.68
C ILE A 364 -26.96 -0.52 -23.49
N ARG A 365 -28.20 -0.09 -23.69
CA ARG A 365 -28.52 1.16 -24.41
C ARG A 365 -29.00 2.26 -23.48
N PHE A 366 -29.55 1.90 -22.33
CA PHE A 366 -30.04 2.85 -21.33
C PHE A 366 -29.49 2.51 -19.96
N ALA A 367 -29.15 3.55 -19.20
CA ALA A 367 -28.68 3.45 -17.82
C ALA A 367 -29.37 4.52 -16.97
N GLU A 368 -29.97 4.07 -15.87
CA GLU A 368 -30.67 4.93 -14.92
C GLU A 368 -30.08 4.76 -13.51
N ARG A 369 -29.89 5.88 -12.81
CA ARG A 369 -29.47 5.89 -11.41
C ARG A 369 -30.66 6.22 -10.51
N MET A 370 -31.29 5.20 -9.93
CA MET A 370 -32.34 5.33 -8.94
C MET A 370 -31.77 5.50 -7.51
N ALA A 371 -32.64 5.88 -6.58
CA ALA A 371 -32.33 5.85 -5.16
C ALA A 371 -32.09 4.38 -4.71
N PRO A 372 -30.94 4.05 -4.09
CA PRO A 372 -30.68 2.70 -3.59
C PRO A 372 -31.74 2.23 -2.60
N SER A 373 -32.24 1.00 -2.78
CA SER A 373 -33.24 0.40 -1.88
C SER A 373 -32.64 -0.14 -0.58
N ARG A 374 -31.34 -0.46 -0.57
CA ARG A 374 -30.58 -1.05 0.53
C ARG A 374 -29.07 -0.78 0.37
N PRO A 375 -28.22 -0.99 1.40
CA PRO A 375 -26.79 -0.72 1.30
C PRO A 375 -26.03 -1.49 0.21
N GLU A 376 -26.50 -2.67 -0.17
CA GLU A 376 -25.90 -3.51 -1.21
C GLU A 376 -26.39 -3.15 -2.62
N ASP A 377 -27.39 -2.29 -2.74
CA ASP A 377 -27.93 -1.80 -4.00
C ASP A 377 -27.14 -0.56 -4.44
N SER A 378 -26.65 -0.58 -5.67
CA SER A 378 -25.94 0.57 -6.24
C SER A 378 -26.88 1.70 -6.65
N GLY A 379 -28.17 1.37 -6.86
CA GLY A 379 -29.16 2.24 -7.49
C GLY A 379 -29.09 2.22 -9.03
N TRP A 380 -28.13 1.54 -9.65
CA TRP A 380 -28.07 1.44 -11.11
C TRP A 380 -29.07 0.42 -11.66
N ALA A 381 -29.78 0.81 -12.71
CA ALA A 381 -30.57 -0.06 -13.57
C ALA A 381 -30.14 0.08 -15.03
N PHE A 382 -30.11 -1.04 -15.75
CA PHE A 382 -29.64 -1.11 -17.13
C PHE A 382 -30.61 -1.90 -18.01
N SER A 383 -30.95 -1.35 -19.18
CA SER A 383 -31.82 -1.98 -20.16
C SER A 383 -31.26 -1.86 -21.58
N SER A 384 -31.75 -2.73 -22.46
CA SER A 384 -31.32 -2.77 -23.85
C SER A 384 -32.15 -1.87 -24.76
N GLY A 385 -33.35 -1.47 -24.34
CA GLY A 385 -34.32 -0.72 -25.16
C GLY A 385 -35.20 -1.59 -26.06
N VAL A 386 -35.07 -2.92 -26.01
CA VAL A 386 -35.98 -3.85 -26.73
C VAL A 386 -37.12 -4.33 -25.83
N GLU A 387 -37.05 -4.01 -24.54
CA GLU A 387 -38.08 -4.33 -23.55
C GLU A 387 -39.34 -3.49 -23.81
N ASP A 388 -40.49 -4.16 -23.94
CA ASP A 388 -41.80 -3.49 -24.01
C ASP A 388 -42.41 -3.28 -22.62
N GLU A 389 -43.53 -2.57 -22.54
CA GLU A 389 -44.20 -2.26 -21.27
C GLU A 389 -44.56 -3.53 -20.48
N ALA A 390 -45.06 -4.57 -21.16
CA ALA A 390 -45.40 -5.85 -20.53
C ALA A 390 -44.15 -6.57 -19.99
N TYR A 391 -43.02 -6.45 -20.66
CA TYR A 391 -41.74 -6.98 -20.19
C TYR A 391 -41.26 -6.26 -18.93
N MET A 392 -41.34 -4.93 -18.92
CA MET A 392 -40.90 -4.08 -17.81
C MET A 392 -41.72 -4.31 -16.53
N ASP A 393 -42.99 -4.72 -16.66
CA ASP A 393 -43.90 -4.99 -15.55
C ASP A 393 -43.70 -6.35 -14.87
N GLU A 394 -42.90 -7.26 -15.44
CA GLU A 394 -42.69 -8.61 -14.92
C GLU A 394 -41.32 -8.72 -14.20
N PRO A 395 -41.27 -8.78 -12.85
CA PRO A 395 -40.01 -8.75 -12.10
C PRO A 395 -39.05 -9.90 -12.43
N SER A 396 -39.56 -11.05 -12.87
CA SER A 396 -38.71 -12.20 -13.23
C SER A 396 -37.86 -11.95 -14.49
N ASN A 397 -38.18 -10.93 -15.27
CA ASN A 397 -37.42 -10.48 -16.44
C ASN A 397 -36.14 -9.70 -16.10
N PHE A 398 -35.93 -9.38 -14.81
CA PHE A 398 -34.74 -8.69 -14.34
C PHE A 398 -33.89 -9.60 -13.47
N ALA A 399 -32.61 -9.25 -13.36
CA ALA A 399 -31.68 -9.86 -12.43
C ALA A 399 -30.86 -8.80 -11.71
N VAL A 400 -30.37 -9.15 -10.52
CA VAL A 400 -29.38 -8.35 -9.80
C VAL A 400 -28.02 -8.98 -10.01
N VAL A 401 -27.09 -8.23 -10.58
CA VAL A 401 -25.70 -8.64 -10.77
C VAL A 401 -24.78 -7.58 -10.19
N SER A 402 -23.53 -7.92 -9.87
CA SER A 402 -22.59 -6.90 -9.38
C SER A 402 -22.30 -5.87 -10.46
N LEU A 403 -22.20 -4.59 -10.07
CA LEU A 403 -21.83 -3.52 -10.99
C LEU A 403 -20.43 -3.77 -11.59
N ARG A 404 -19.54 -4.43 -10.83
CA ARG A 404 -18.25 -4.90 -11.33
C ARG A 404 -18.38 -5.82 -12.55
N TYR A 405 -19.28 -6.80 -12.49
CA TYR A 405 -19.51 -7.73 -13.60
C TYR A 405 -19.91 -6.97 -14.88
N LEU A 406 -20.79 -5.98 -14.76
CA LEU A 406 -21.23 -5.17 -15.89
C LEU A 406 -20.12 -4.27 -16.44
N VAL A 407 -19.36 -3.61 -15.58
CA VAL A 407 -18.25 -2.73 -15.99
C VAL A 407 -17.12 -3.51 -16.67
N ASP A 408 -16.88 -4.76 -16.26
CA ASP A 408 -15.91 -5.63 -16.92
C ASP A 408 -16.38 -6.06 -18.32
N ARG A 409 -17.69 -6.27 -18.51
CA ARG A 409 -18.30 -6.61 -19.82
C ARG A 409 -18.56 -5.40 -20.73
N PHE A 410 -18.88 -4.24 -20.15
CA PHE A 410 -19.33 -3.03 -20.84
C PHE A 410 -18.53 -1.82 -20.37
N LYS A 411 -17.33 -1.64 -20.93
CA LYS A 411 -16.39 -0.57 -20.52
C LYS A 411 -16.92 0.85 -20.69
N ALA A 412 -17.91 1.05 -21.57
CA ALA A 412 -18.58 2.34 -21.74
C ALA A 412 -19.30 2.84 -20.46
N LEU A 413 -19.56 1.98 -19.48
CA LEU A 413 -20.16 2.35 -18.20
C LEU A 413 -19.21 3.10 -17.25
N GLU A 414 -17.90 2.89 -17.36
CA GLU A 414 -16.93 3.47 -16.40
C GLU A 414 -17.05 4.99 -16.20
N PRO A 415 -17.27 5.81 -17.23
CA PRO A 415 -17.37 7.26 -17.08
C PRO A 415 -18.63 7.75 -16.34
N ILE A 416 -19.69 6.94 -16.26
CA ILE A 416 -20.98 7.36 -15.70
C ILE A 416 -21.21 6.89 -14.26
N LEU A 417 -20.39 5.98 -13.72
CA LEU A 417 -20.66 5.31 -12.42
C LEU A 417 -20.85 6.28 -11.24
N GLU A 418 -20.13 7.40 -11.25
CA GLU A 418 -20.17 8.43 -10.19
C GLU A 418 -21.32 9.44 -10.38
N ALA A 419 -22.18 9.25 -11.39
CA ALA A 419 -23.34 10.11 -11.60
C ALA A 419 -24.31 10.06 -10.40
N PRO A 420 -24.95 11.20 -10.07
CA PRO A 420 -25.85 11.29 -8.92
C PRO A 420 -27.14 10.47 -9.14
N GLU A 421 -27.88 10.26 -8.06
CA GLU A 421 -29.25 9.78 -8.11
C GLU A 421 -30.11 10.67 -9.02
N GLY A 422 -30.99 10.06 -9.80
CA GLY A 422 -31.80 10.68 -10.85
C GLY A 422 -31.11 10.81 -12.21
N ALA A 423 -29.85 10.39 -12.35
CA ALA A 423 -29.15 10.47 -13.63
C ALA A 423 -29.68 9.44 -14.64
N LEU A 424 -29.94 9.91 -15.87
CA LEU A 424 -30.38 9.11 -17.00
C LEU A 424 -29.36 9.23 -18.12
N PHE A 425 -29.04 8.11 -18.76
CA PHE A 425 -28.11 8.06 -19.88
C PHE A 425 -28.61 7.14 -20.97
N ARG A 426 -28.32 7.54 -22.21
CA ARG A 426 -28.50 6.72 -23.41
C ARG A 426 -27.15 6.52 -24.10
N LEU A 427 -26.95 5.33 -24.66
CA LEU A 427 -25.79 5.03 -25.48
C LEU A 427 -25.90 5.76 -26.82
N ASP A 428 -24.91 6.58 -27.14
CA ASP A 428 -24.71 7.23 -28.42
C ASP A 428 -23.34 6.85 -28.99
N GLY A 429 -23.36 6.09 -30.09
CA GLY A 429 -22.17 5.43 -30.63
C GLY A 429 -21.54 4.48 -29.60
N ALA A 430 -20.41 4.88 -29.03
CA ALA A 430 -19.63 4.11 -28.05
C ALA A 430 -19.60 4.74 -26.64
N ARG A 431 -20.40 5.77 -26.39
CA ARG A 431 -20.39 6.52 -25.13
C ARG A 431 -21.81 6.76 -24.62
N PHE A 432 -21.98 6.79 -23.31
CA PHE A 432 -23.21 7.24 -22.70
C PHE A 432 -23.25 8.77 -22.68
N VAL A 433 -24.36 9.32 -23.17
CA VAL A 433 -24.69 10.75 -23.08
C VAL A 433 -25.86 10.91 -22.14
N ALA A 434 -25.86 11.99 -21.35
CA ALA A 434 -26.97 12.27 -20.45
C ALA A 434 -28.26 12.42 -21.28
N ASP A 435 -29.28 11.66 -20.91
CA ASP A 435 -30.60 11.77 -21.50
C ASP A 435 -31.37 12.79 -20.68
N SER A 436 -31.44 14.02 -21.20
CA SER A 436 -32.29 15.05 -20.64
C SER A 436 -33.65 14.94 -21.31
N ASP A 437 -34.68 14.63 -20.54
CA ASP A 437 -36.08 14.89 -20.91
C ASP A 437 -36.27 16.33 -21.42
#